data_AF-A0A9P5SR47-F1
#
_entry.id   AF-A0A9P5SR47-F1
#
_cell.length_a   1.000
_cell.length_b   1.000
_cell.length_c   1.000
_cell.angle_alpha   90.00
_cell.angle_beta   90.00
_cell.angle_gamma   90.00
#
_symmetry.space_group_name_H-M   'P 1'
#
loop_
_entity.id
_entity.type
_entity.pdbx_description
1 polymer ?
#
loop_
_entity_poly.entity_id
_entity_poly.type
_entity_poly.pdbx_seq_one_letter_code
_entity_poly.pdbx_strand_id
1 'polypeptide(L)'
;MRVFFIFLVLLQCALLASLGFLPTDAIPYHEVLPQDKILHFSGFLILTFLTFFIWDGPKRLHNLILTAIPIGGLAFASEILQPILSPSRTYDSHDIVANVCGTIIGLLLATGADYLRALRYSSRPRTSNYEAVELDLV
;
A
#
# COMPACT_ATOMS: atom_id res chain seq x y z
N MET A 1 4.51 -5.45 -14.80
CA MET A 1 4.04 -5.49 -13.40
C MET A 1 3.67 -4.12 -12.84
N ARG A 2 4.46 -3.05 -13.04
CA ARG A 2 4.15 -1.72 -12.46
C ARG A 2 2.75 -1.19 -12.80
N VAL A 3 2.32 -1.27 -14.07
CA VAL A 3 0.98 -0.82 -14.51
C VAL A 3 -0.15 -1.54 -13.78
N PHE A 4 0.02 -2.83 -13.47
CA PHE A 4 -0.94 -3.60 -12.69
C PHE A 4 -1.06 -3.06 -11.26
N PHE A 5 0.06 -2.76 -10.58
CA PHE A 5 0.03 -2.16 -9.25
C PHE A 5 -0.54 -0.73 -9.26
N ILE A 6 -0.23 0.07 -10.28
CA ILE A 6 -0.83 1.39 -10.46
C ILE A 6 -2.36 1.26 -10.57
N PHE A 7 -2.86 0.35 -11.40
CA PHE A 7 -4.28 0.10 -11.54
C PHE A 7 -4.92 -0.30 -10.19
N LEU A 8 -4.29 -1.22 -9.45
CA LEU A 8 -4.79 -1.63 -8.13
C LEU A 8 -4.79 -0.48 -7.10
N VAL A 9 -3.75 0.36 -7.10
CA VAL A 9 -3.69 1.54 -6.22
C VAL A 9 -4.79 2.53 -6.58
N LEU A 10 -5.02 2.81 -7.86
CA LEU A 10 -6.11 3.70 -8.29
C LEU A 10 -7.48 3.15 -7.89
N LEU A 11 -7.70 1.84 -8.06
CA LEU A 11 -8.91 1.16 -7.64
C LEU A 11 -9.10 1.24 -6.12
N GLN A 12 -8.04 1.02 -5.35
CA GLN A 12 -8.06 1.11 -3.89
C GLN A 12 -8.35 2.54 -3.42
N CYS A 13 -7.74 3.55 -4.05
CA CYS A 13 -8.00 4.96 -3.74
C CYS A 13 -9.47 5.32 -4.01
N ALA A 14 -10.04 4.86 -5.13
CA ALA A 14 -11.45 5.08 -5.44
C ALA A 14 -12.38 4.41 -4.41
N LEU A 15 -12.05 3.19 -3.97
CA LEU A 15 -12.79 2.48 -2.93
C LEU A 15 -12.69 3.19 -1.57
N LEU A 16 -11.50 3.62 -1.15
CA LEU A 16 -11.32 4.31 0.12
C LEU A 16 -11.98 5.69 0.12
N ALA A 17 -11.93 6.41 -1.00
CA ALA A 17 -12.65 7.68 -1.13
C ALA A 17 -14.17 7.45 -1.07
N SER A 18 -14.71 6.44 -1.77
CA SER A 18 -16.15 6.17 -1.70
C SER A 18 -16.59 5.79 -0.28
N LEU A 19 -15.82 4.95 0.42
CA LEU A 19 -16.16 4.54 1.79
C LEU A 19 -15.95 5.64 2.83
N GLY A 20 -14.83 6.35 2.76
CA GLY A 20 -14.42 7.36 3.74
C GLY A 20 -15.20 8.67 3.66
N PHE A 21 -15.77 9.02 2.49
CA PHE A 21 -16.55 10.25 2.31
C PHE A 21 -18.06 10.04 2.26
N LEU A 22 -18.55 8.80 2.42
CA LEU A 22 -19.98 8.52 2.51
C LEU A 22 -20.61 9.28 3.70
N PRO A 23 -21.71 10.02 3.47
CA PRO A 23 -22.43 10.71 4.54
C PRO A 23 -22.94 9.70 5.57
N THR A 24 -22.61 9.91 6.84
CA THR A 24 -23.06 9.06 7.95
C THR A 24 -24.54 9.20 8.24
N ASP A 25 -25.18 10.28 7.77
CA ASP A 25 -26.60 10.54 8.02
C ASP A 25 -27.51 9.66 7.13
N ALA A 26 -26.95 9.10 6.06
CA ALA A 26 -27.64 8.25 5.09
C ALA A 26 -27.54 6.75 5.39
N ILE A 27 -26.71 6.36 6.37
CA ILE A 27 -26.45 4.97 6.76
C ILE A 27 -26.58 4.91 8.28
N PRO A 28 -27.29 3.94 8.89
CA PRO A 28 -27.29 3.79 10.35
C PRO A 28 -25.87 3.43 10.84
N TYR A 29 -25.08 4.48 11.06
CA TYR A 29 -23.62 4.44 11.21
C TYR A 29 -23.19 3.61 12.42
N HIS A 30 -24.02 3.61 13.46
CA HIS A 30 -23.77 2.88 14.71
C HIS A 30 -24.06 1.37 14.65
N GLU A 31 -24.82 0.88 13.66
CA GLU A 31 -25.21 -0.55 13.61
C GLU A 31 -24.47 -1.35 12.53
N VAL A 32 -23.98 -0.67 11.47
CA VAL A 32 -23.38 -1.36 10.31
C VAL A 32 -21.85 -1.29 10.30
N LEU A 33 -21.22 -0.29 10.93
CA LEU A 33 -19.75 -0.11 10.93
C LEU A 33 -19.13 0.10 12.32
N PRO A 34 -19.07 -0.92 13.20
CA PRO A 34 -18.09 -0.99 14.29
C PRO A 34 -16.62 -1.04 13.80
N GLN A 35 -16.40 -0.94 12.48
CA GLN A 35 -15.21 -1.34 11.74
C GLN A 35 -14.47 -0.17 11.09
N ASP A 36 -14.84 1.08 11.37
CA ASP A 36 -14.21 2.25 10.75
C ASP A 36 -12.68 2.25 10.95
N LYS A 37 -12.22 1.99 12.17
CA LYS A 37 -10.80 1.78 12.51
C LYS A 37 -10.15 0.63 11.76
N ILE A 38 -10.90 -0.46 11.51
CA ILE A 38 -10.41 -1.60 10.72
C ILE A 38 -10.31 -1.21 9.24
N LEU A 39 -11.24 -0.41 8.71
CA LEU A 39 -11.18 0.13 7.34
C LEU A 39 -10.00 1.09 7.18
N HIS A 40 -9.78 1.99 8.13
CA HIS A 40 -8.62 2.87 8.18
C HIS A 40 -7.31 2.07 8.22
N PHE A 41 -7.20 1.12 9.15
CA PHE A 41 -6.03 0.25 9.26
C PHE A 41 -5.78 -0.59 8.00
N SER A 42 -6.77 -1.37 7.57
CA SER A 42 -6.63 -2.29 6.43
C SER A 42 -6.49 -1.55 5.11
N GLY A 43 -7.19 -0.42 4.95
CA GLY A 43 -7.10 0.47 3.80
C GLY A 43 -5.69 1.01 3.61
N PHE A 44 -5.11 1.61 4.66
CA PHE A 44 -3.74 2.11 4.59
C PHE A 44 -2.70 0.99 4.51
N LEU A 45 -2.94 -0.17 5.12
CA LEU A 45 -2.07 -1.34 4.98
C LEU A 45 -1.99 -1.81 3.53
N ILE A 46 -3.13 -2.05 2.88
CA ILE A 46 -3.20 -2.52 1.50
C ILE A 46 -2.66 -1.44 0.54
N LEU A 47 -3.07 -0.19 0.72
CA LEU A 47 -2.62 0.92 -0.10
C LEU A 47 -1.09 1.06 -0.05
N THR A 48 -0.50 1.02 1.15
CA THR A 48 0.95 1.09 1.34
C THR A 48 1.66 -0.09 0.69
N PHE A 49 1.17 -1.31 0.92
CA PHE A 49 1.75 -2.52 0.35
C PHE A 49 1.78 -2.47 -1.19
N LEU A 50 0.66 -2.11 -1.82
CA LEU A 50 0.56 -2.02 -3.27
C LEU A 50 1.44 -0.90 -3.84
N THR A 51 1.46 0.26 -3.18
CA THR A 51 2.25 1.43 -3.62
C THR A 51 3.75 1.13 -3.61
N PHE A 52 4.23 0.38 -2.62
CA PHE A 52 5.63 -0.03 -2.56
C PHE A 52 6.11 -0.76 -3.84
N PHE A 53 5.25 -1.59 -4.43
CA PHE A 53 5.56 -2.37 -5.64
C PHE A 53 5.33 -1.60 -6.97
N ILE A 54 4.86 -0.35 -6.92
CA ILE A 54 4.85 0.53 -8.09
C ILE A 54 6.29 0.92 -8.45
N TRP A 55 7.10 1.18 -7.42
CA TRP A 55 8.47 1.66 -7.57
C TRP A 55 9.43 0.55 -7.97
N ASP A 56 10.48 0.93 -8.67
CA ASP A 56 11.55 0.04 -9.11
C ASP A 56 12.88 0.78 -9.02
N GLY A 57 13.13 1.29 -7.82
CA GLY A 57 14.37 1.96 -7.49
C GLY A 57 15.53 0.96 -7.39
N PRO A 58 16.77 1.41 -7.63
CA PRO A 58 17.96 0.56 -7.62
C PRO A 58 18.27 -0.06 -6.25
N LYS A 59 17.72 0.52 -5.18
CA LYS A 59 17.85 0.04 -3.80
C LYS A 59 16.47 0.04 -3.15
N ARG A 60 16.19 -0.97 -2.32
CA ARG A 60 14.93 -1.07 -1.56
C ARG A 60 14.60 0.20 -0.76
N LEU A 61 15.63 0.85 -0.22
CA LEU A 61 15.48 2.11 0.52
C LEU A 61 14.80 3.22 -0.32
N HIS A 62 15.02 3.25 -1.63
CA HIS A 62 14.34 4.22 -2.50
C HIS A 62 12.83 3.95 -2.54
N ASN A 63 12.43 2.69 -2.77
CA ASN A 63 11.02 2.31 -2.80
C ASN A 63 10.34 2.57 -1.45
N LEU A 64 11.06 2.32 -0.35
CA LEU A 64 10.58 2.61 1.00
C LEU A 64 10.32 4.11 1.17
N ILE A 65 11.27 4.98 0.85
CA ILE A 65 11.12 6.44 1.01
C ILE A 65 10.01 6.98 0.10
N LEU A 66 9.99 6.56 -1.17
CA LEU A 66 8.98 6.98 -2.15
C LEU A 66 7.56 6.51 -1.79
N THR A 67 7.42 5.52 -0.90
CA THR A 67 6.13 5.06 -0.39
C THR A 67 5.78 5.71 0.95
N ALA A 68 6.74 5.69 1.89
CA ALA A 68 6.53 6.11 3.27
C ALA A 68 6.17 7.59 3.39
N ILE A 69 6.82 8.47 2.61
CA ILE A 69 6.56 9.91 2.67
C ILE A 69 5.15 10.26 2.21
N PRO A 70 4.72 9.92 0.97
CA PRO A 70 3.39 10.31 0.51
C PRO A 70 2.27 9.60 1.26
N ILE A 71 2.40 8.29 1.55
CA ILE A 71 1.34 7.56 2.27
C ILE A 71 1.30 7.96 3.74
N GLY A 72 2.46 8.22 4.37
CA GLY A 72 2.52 8.78 5.71
C GLY A 72 1.84 10.15 5.78
N GLY A 73 2.10 11.04 4.83
CA GLY A 73 1.38 12.31 4.74
C GLY A 73 -0.13 12.12 4.57
N LEU A 74 -0.53 11.19 3.70
CA LEU A 74 -1.94 10.86 3.48
C LEU A 74 -2.63 10.32 4.75
N ALA A 75 -1.92 9.54 5.58
CA ALA A 75 -2.45 8.96 6.82
C ALA A 75 -2.92 10.02 7.83
N PHE A 76 -2.28 11.20 7.84
CA PHE A 76 -2.72 12.36 8.62
C PHE A 76 -3.71 13.22 7.85
N ALA A 77 -3.40 13.52 6.58
CA ALA A 77 -4.18 14.45 5.78
C ALA A 77 -5.61 13.95 5.52
N SER A 78 -5.82 12.63 5.38
CA SER A 78 -7.15 12.08 5.12
C SER A 78 -8.13 12.43 6.24
N GLU A 79 -7.69 12.34 7.50
CA GLU A 79 -8.54 12.64 8.67
C GLU A 79 -8.84 14.12 8.80
N ILE A 80 -7.85 14.98 8.53
CA ILE A 80 -8.01 16.44 8.61
C ILE A 80 -8.94 16.94 7.50
N LEU A 81 -8.87 16.34 6.31
CA LEU A 81 -9.67 16.73 5.15
C LEU A 81 -11.07 16.09 5.14
N GLN A 82 -11.28 14.97 5.84
CA GLN A 82 -12.56 14.26 5.88
C GLN A 82 -13.76 15.14 6.29
N PRO A 83 -13.73 15.89 7.41
CA PRO A 83 -14.85 16.74 7.80
C PRO A 83 -15.04 17.95 6.87
N ILE A 84 -14.01 18.36 6.10
CA ILE A 84 -14.11 19.45 5.13
C ILE A 84 -14.87 18.99 3.88
N LEU A 85 -14.62 17.75 3.45
CA LEU A 85 -15.21 17.18 2.24
C LEU A 85 -16.55 16.47 2.49
N SER A 86 -16.75 15.97 3.71
CA SER A 86 -17.98 15.31 4.16
C SER A 86 -18.41 15.88 5.51
N PRO A 87 -19.20 16.97 5.55
CA PRO A 87 -19.52 17.70 6.78
C PRO A 87 -20.23 16.89 7.89
N SER A 88 -20.78 15.73 7.56
CA SER A 88 -21.36 14.80 8.54
C SER A 88 -20.33 13.91 9.25
N ARG A 89 -19.08 13.90 8.77
CA ARG A 89 -17.96 13.22 9.42
C ARG A 89 -17.30 14.13 10.45
N THR A 90 -16.84 13.52 11.54
CA THR A 90 -16.14 14.22 12.62
C THR A 90 -14.72 13.71 12.74
N TYR A 91 -13.79 14.60 13.06
CA TYR A 91 -12.40 14.25 13.36
C TYR A 91 -12.28 13.23 14.51
N ASP A 92 -11.59 12.11 14.29
CA ASP A 92 -11.18 11.13 15.30
C ASP A 92 -9.66 10.86 15.21
N SER A 93 -8.93 11.23 16.26
CA SER A 93 -7.49 10.97 16.38
C SER A 93 -7.12 9.48 16.36
N HIS A 94 -8.04 8.59 16.74
CA HIS A 94 -7.80 7.15 16.68
C HIS A 94 -7.75 6.62 15.25
N ASP A 95 -8.37 7.29 14.28
CA ASP A 95 -8.31 6.91 12.88
C ASP A 95 -6.95 7.26 12.26
N ILE A 96 -6.32 8.36 12.70
CA ILE A 96 -4.91 8.64 12.37
C ILE A 96 -4.02 7.51 12.90
N VAL A 97 -4.22 7.06 14.14
CA VAL A 97 -3.45 5.95 14.71
C VAL A 97 -3.63 4.68 13.87
N ALA A 98 -4.87 4.37 13.48
CA ALA A 98 -5.16 3.23 12.61
C ALA A 98 -4.47 3.34 11.24
N ASN A 99 -4.53 4.51 10.58
CA ASN A 99 -3.87 4.78 9.31
C ASN A 99 -2.34 4.61 9.40
N VAL A 100 -1.74 5.17 10.46
CA VAL A 100 -0.28 5.10 10.70
C VAL A 100 0.14 3.66 10.99
N CYS A 101 -0.58 2.93 11.85
CA CYS A 101 -0.30 1.53 12.13
C CYS A 101 -0.41 0.67 10.86
N GLY A 102 -1.46 0.88 10.06
CA GLY A 102 -1.65 0.22 8.77
C GLY A 102 -0.48 0.49 7.82
N THR A 103 -0.05 1.75 7.73
CA THR A 103 1.09 2.17 6.90
C THR A 103 2.39 1.49 7.33
N ILE A 104 2.71 1.49 8.63
CA ILE A 104 3.93 0.85 9.15
C ILE A 104 3.93 -0.65 8.84
N ILE A 105 2.82 -1.34 9.14
CA ILE A 105 2.72 -2.79 8.88
C ILE A 105 2.76 -3.07 7.38
N GLY A 106 2.10 -2.26 6.54
CA GLY A 106 2.16 -2.36 5.09
C GLY A 106 3.59 -2.25 4.54
N LEU A 107 4.39 -1.29 5.05
CA LEU A 107 5.81 -1.16 4.69
C LEU A 107 6.63 -2.38 5.11
N LEU A 108 6.42 -2.88 6.33
CA LEU A 108 7.13 -4.07 6.83
C LEU A 108 6.82 -5.30 5.96
N LEU A 109 5.54 -5.53 5.65
CA LEU A 109 5.10 -6.64 4.81
C LEU A 109 5.64 -6.52 3.38
N ALA A 110 5.58 -5.33 2.78
CA ALA A 110 6.07 -5.13 1.41
C ALA A 110 7.59 -5.30 1.31
N THR A 111 8.32 -4.75 2.27
CA THR A 111 9.79 -4.90 2.38
C THR A 111 10.17 -6.37 2.58
N GLY A 112 9.46 -7.09 3.45
CA GLY A 112 9.66 -8.52 3.69
C GLY A 112 9.35 -9.37 2.45
N ALA A 113 8.24 -9.09 1.76
CA ALA A 113 7.87 -9.79 0.54
C ALA A 113 8.90 -9.56 -0.58
N ASP A 114 9.41 -8.34 -0.75
CA ASP A 114 10.49 -8.03 -1.69
C ASP A 114 11.79 -8.75 -1.33
N TYR A 115 12.13 -8.82 -0.04
CA TYR A 115 13.29 -9.58 0.44
C TYR A 115 13.19 -11.07 0.11
N LEU A 116 12.05 -11.69 0.43
CA LEU A 116 11.81 -13.11 0.12
C LEU A 116 11.84 -13.38 -1.39
N ARG A 117 11.31 -12.46 -2.21
CA ARG A 117 11.39 -12.55 -3.68
C ARG A 117 12.83 -12.52 -4.18
N ALA A 118 13.65 -11.62 -3.64
CA ALA A 118 15.06 -11.51 -4.01
C ALA A 118 15.87 -12.78 -3.67
N LEU A 119 15.64 -13.36 -2.48
CA LEU A 119 16.27 -14.62 -2.08
C LEU A 119 15.91 -15.77 -3.01
N ARG A 120 14.63 -15.88 -3.40
CA ARG A 120 14.17 -16.90 -4.36
C ARG A 120 14.79 -16.72 -5.75
N TYR A 121 15.00 -15.48 -6.18
CA TYR A 121 15.63 -15.21 -7.47
C TYR A 121 17.12 -15.59 -7.47
N SER A 122 17.83 -15.30 -6.39
CA SER A 122 19.25 -15.68 -6.23
C SER A 122 19.47 -17.19 -6.10
N SER A 123 18.46 -17.94 -5.63
CA SER A 123 18.53 -19.39 -5.43
C SER A 123 18.18 -20.20 -6.67
N ARG A 124 17.71 -19.57 -7.76
CA ARG A 124 17.53 -20.26 -9.03
C ARG A 124 18.91 -20.57 -9.62
N PRO A 125 19.23 -21.84 -9.94
CA PRO A 125 20.47 -22.17 -10.62
C PRO A 125 20.56 -21.33 -11.89
N ARG A 126 21.61 -20.54 -11.99
CA ARG A 126 21.95 -19.85 -13.23
C ARG A 126 22.33 -20.97 -14.19
N THR A 127 21.39 -21.45 -15.01
CA THR A 127 21.69 -22.27 -16.19
C THR A 127 22.42 -21.37 -17.18
N SER A 128 23.65 -21.08 -16.79
CA SER A 128 24.84 -20.95 -17.59
C SER A 128 24.60 -21.22 -19.09
N ASN A 129 24.44 -20.16 -19.86
CA ASN A 129 24.65 -20.15 -21.32
C ASN A 129 26.14 -20.41 -21.70
N TYR A 130 26.91 -21.09 -20.84
CA TYR A 130 28.30 -21.44 -21.14
C TYR A 130 28.37 -22.71 -22.01
N GLU A 131 27.31 -23.53 -22.07
CA GLU A 131 27.22 -24.65 -23.02
C GLU A 131 27.16 -24.18 -24.48
N ALA A 132 26.66 -22.97 -24.77
CA ALA A 132 26.64 -22.44 -26.14
C ALA A 132 28.01 -21.97 -26.62
N VAL A 133 28.91 -21.57 -25.71
CA VAL A 133 30.26 -21.09 -26.08
C VAL A 133 31.22 -22.27 -26.29
N GLU A 134 31.03 -23.39 -25.58
CA GLU A 134 31.83 -24.61 -25.82
C GLU A 134 31.42 -25.35 -27.11
N LEU A 135 30.15 -25.29 -27.52
CA LEU A 135 29.68 -25.92 -28.76
C LEU A 135 30.03 -25.15 -30.04
N ASP A 136 30.34 -23.86 -29.94
CA ASP A 136 30.85 -23.05 -31.07
C ASP A 136 32.39 -23.13 -31.20
N LEU A 137 33.07 -23.87 -30.31
CA LEU A 137 34.53 -24.02 -30.27
C LEU A 137 35.02 -25.45 -30.58
N VAL A 138 34.14 -26.36 -31.02
CA VAL A 138 34.47 -27.74 -31.44
C VAL A 138 34.14 -27.97 -32.90
#